data_AF-A0A5N5HYU3-F1
#
_entry.id   AF-A0A5N5HYU3-F1
#
_cell.length_a   1.000
_cell.length_b   1.000
_cell.length_c   1.000
_cell.angle_alpha   90.00
_cell.angle_beta   90.00
_cell.angle_gamma   90.00
#
_symmetry.space_group_name_H-M   'P 1'
#
loop_
_entity.id
_entity.type
_entity.pdbx_description
1 polymer ?
#
loop_
_entity_poly.entity_id
_entity_poly.type
_entity_poly.pdbx_seq_one_letter_code
_entity_poly.pdbx_strand_id
1 'polypeptide(L)'
;MATVVNFSGKTTSQRICLKPMAGPGPGPAIGSLAFKRTCQFPLSRTNTVQHCIYMTRKAQDRLLNEHRVFPALAATRNLDIFPGSPSPSDTIKQFYRCINEKNLKQLRDHISEDCYIEECSFHTPLQGKKEVMSFFEQLTAGMGQNVKFILRHVCEGDELTAAANWHMEWKNKQIPFTRGCSFFECSKEGEKIIIKKAQIVIESPIKPGTLVLSMLKTVTSLFDGFPKIAEWFLKSPHIVLRWLWKIYALLIAPLLESYLRLWNLAARILGHAYYILLYTAKFFFNEE
;
A
#
# COMPACT_ATOMS: atom_id res chain seq x y z
N MET A 1 10.02 40.58 17.64
CA MET A 1 10.54 39.67 18.69
C MET A 1 10.45 38.26 18.13
N ALA A 2 11.59 37.70 17.68
CA ALA A 2 11.67 36.37 17.10
C ALA A 2 12.57 35.52 18.00
N THR A 3 11.98 34.52 18.65
CA THR A 3 12.68 33.64 19.59
C THR A 3 13.33 32.51 18.82
N VAL A 4 14.64 32.57 18.69
CA VAL A 4 15.50 31.49 18.16
C VAL A 4 15.63 30.42 19.25
N VAL A 5 15.15 29.21 18.97
CA VAL A 5 15.34 28.06 19.85
C VAL A 5 16.60 27.31 19.41
N ASN A 6 17.65 27.42 20.21
CA ASN A 6 18.91 26.70 20.07
C ASN A 6 18.74 25.26 20.58
N PHE A 7 18.95 24.27 19.71
CA PHE A 7 19.11 22.87 20.13
C PHE A 7 20.59 22.60 20.47
N SER A 8 20.87 22.47 21.75
CA SER A 8 22.19 22.08 22.28
C SER A 8 22.43 20.58 22.04
N GLY A 9 23.40 20.26 21.19
CA GLY A 9 23.91 18.91 21.01
C GLY A 9 24.63 18.38 22.26
N LYS A 10 24.37 17.11 22.61
CA LYS A 10 25.25 16.29 23.43
C LYS A 10 25.47 14.96 22.72
N THR A 11 26.53 14.90 21.93
CA THR A 11 27.13 13.65 21.44
C THR A 11 28.07 13.12 22.52
N THR A 12 27.69 12.02 23.17
CA THR A 12 28.62 11.25 24.01
C THR A 12 29.61 10.51 23.12
N SER A 13 30.79 11.11 23.03
CA SER A 13 32.05 10.51 22.58
C SER A 13 32.38 9.27 23.40
N GLN A 14 32.56 8.12 22.76
CA GLN A 14 33.34 7.02 23.33
C GLN A 14 34.49 6.66 22.39
N ARG A 15 35.63 6.45 23.05
CA ARG A 15 36.99 6.54 22.55
C ARG A 15 37.34 5.39 21.61
N ILE A 16 38.09 5.77 20.58
CA ILE A 16 39.02 4.91 19.84
C ILE A 16 40.08 4.37 20.82
N CYS A 17 40.34 3.06 20.77
CA CYS A 17 41.62 2.50 21.20
C CYS A 17 42.15 1.59 20.09
N LEU A 18 43.07 2.13 19.30
CA LEU A 18 43.98 1.38 18.44
C LEU A 18 45.32 1.29 19.18
N LYS A 19 45.93 0.10 19.21
CA LYS A 19 47.38 -0.02 19.27
C LYS A 19 47.89 -1.14 18.33
N PRO A 20 49.05 -0.93 17.66
CA PRO A 20 49.54 -1.75 16.56
C PRO A 20 50.69 -2.68 16.97
N MET A 21 51.06 -3.64 16.12
CA MET A 21 52.42 -4.17 16.04
C MET A 21 52.82 -4.43 14.58
N ALA A 22 54.12 -4.27 14.34
CA ALA A 22 54.80 -3.94 13.08
C ALA A 22 55.11 -5.16 12.17
N GLY A 23 55.44 -4.87 10.90
CA GLY A 23 55.75 -5.81 9.80
C GLY A 23 57.10 -6.57 9.89
N PRO A 24 57.67 -7.08 8.76
CA PRO A 24 58.00 -6.30 7.54
C PRO A 24 57.67 -6.99 6.18
N GLY A 25 57.69 -6.19 5.08
CA GLY A 25 57.25 -6.52 3.68
C GLY A 25 58.22 -7.36 2.83
N PRO A 26 58.34 -7.21 1.46
CA PRO A 26 57.72 -6.25 0.52
C PRO A 26 57.16 -6.86 -0.82
N GLY A 27 56.44 -6.05 -1.63
CA GLY A 27 56.36 -6.21 -3.11
C GLY A 27 54.95 -6.23 -3.75
N PRO A 28 54.74 -5.63 -4.95
CA PRO A 28 53.42 -5.12 -5.39
C PRO A 28 52.68 -6.06 -6.36
N ALA A 29 51.34 -6.08 -6.33
CA ALA A 29 50.52 -6.60 -7.42
C ALA A 29 49.15 -5.90 -7.50
N ILE A 30 48.96 -5.23 -8.63
CA ILE A 30 47.67 -4.77 -9.17
C ILE A 30 46.89 -6.03 -9.59
N GLY A 31 45.62 -6.19 -9.18
CA GLY A 31 44.82 -7.31 -9.69
C GLY A 31 43.44 -7.54 -9.05
N SER A 32 42.40 -7.17 -9.80
CA SER A 32 41.05 -7.75 -9.82
C SER A 32 40.15 -7.66 -8.58
N LEU A 33 39.09 -6.83 -8.72
CA LEU A 33 37.84 -6.93 -7.97
C LEU A 33 37.18 -8.31 -8.23
N ALA A 34 37.22 -9.19 -7.24
CA ALA A 34 36.46 -10.44 -7.26
C ALA A 34 34.97 -10.14 -6.99
N PHE A 35 34.17 -10.12 -8.06
CA PHE A 35 32.72 -10.10 -8.00
C PHE A 35 32.22 -11.46 -7.48
N LYS A 36 31.95 -11.59 -6.18
CA LYS A 36 31.31 -12.79 -5.61
C LYS A 36 29.84 -12.83 -6.06
N ARG A 37 29.56 -13.64 -7.09
CA ARG A 37 28.22 -14.11 -7.43
C ARG A 37 27.83 -15.27 -6.51
N THR A 38 26.53 -15.36 -6.25
CA THR A 38 25.73 -16.45 -5.63
C THR A 38 25.45 -16.35 -4.12
N CYS A 39 24.26 -15.83 -3.81
CA CYS A 39 23.47 -16.28 -2.66
C CYS A 39 22.26 -17.04 -3.21
N GLN A 40 22.35 -18.37 -3.27
CA GLN A 40 21.16 -19.21 -3.38
C GLN A 40 20.43 -19.16 -2.03
N PHE A 41 19.19 -18.67 -2.02
CA PHE A 41 18.31 -18.82 -0.86
C PHE A 41 17.78 -20.27 -0.85
N PRO A 42 18.01 -21.07 0.20
CA PRO A 42 17.41 -22.38 0.29
C PRO A 42 15.93 -22.23 0.61
N LEU A 43 15.06 -22.53 -0.36
CA LEU A 43 13.62 -22.59 -0.16
C LEU A 43 13.25 -23.92 0.53
N SER A 44 13.40 -23.97 1.84
CA SER A 44 12.95 -25.12 2.65
C SER A 44 11.42 -25.12 2.77
N ARG A 45 10.76 -26.00 2.00
CA ARG A 45 9.29 -26.18 1.95
C ARG A 45 8.66 -26.56 3.31
N THR A 46 9.45 -27.14 4.23
CA THR A 46 9.04 -27.53 5.58
C THR A 46 8.89 -26.35 6.56
N ASN A 47 9.66 -25.28 6.38
CA ASN A 47 9.55 -24.08 7.23
C ASN A 47 8.27 -23.28 6.95
N THR A 48 7.73 -23.35 5.73
CA THR A 48 6.50 -22.61 5.36
C THR A 48 5.26 -23.16 6.06
N VAL A 49 5.15 -24.48 6.22
CA VAL A 49 4.01 -25.11 6.92
C VAL A 49 4.09 -24.85 8.43
N GLN A 50 5.28 -24.96 9.02
CA GLN A 50 5.50 -24.68 10.45
C GLN A 50 5.31 -23.18 10.75
N HIS A 51 5.72 -22.30 9.84
CA HIS A 51 5.46 -20.86 9.92
C HIS A 51 3.97 -20.54 9.74
N CYS A 52 3.25 -21.20 8.83
CA CYS A 52 1.80 -21.05 8.69
C CYS A 52 1.07 -21.48 9.98
N ILE A 53 1.41 -22.64 10.55
CA ILE A 53 0.81 -23.12 11.81
C ILE A 53 1.16 -22.20 12.99
N TYR A 54 2.40 -21.72 13.06
CA TYR A 54 2.84 -20.73 14.05
C TYR A 54 2.08 -19.40 13.90
N MET A 55 1.87 -18.93 12.66
CA MET A 55 1.12 -17.70 12.40
C MET A 55 -0.38 -17.86 12.71
N THR A 56 -0.99 -19.02 12.47
CA THR A 56 -2.38 -19.30 12.85
C THR A 56 -2.54 -19.32 14.37
N ARG A 57 -1.63 -19.96 15.11
CA ARG A 57 -1.64 -19.94 16.59
C ARG A 57 -1.38 -18.54 17.13
N LYS A 58 -0.42 -17.79 16.57
CA LYS A 58 -0.14 -16.40 16.96
C LYS A 58 -1.30 -15.44 16.63
N ALA A 59 -2.08 -15.73 15.59
CA ALA A 59 -3.28 -14.98 15.24
C ALA A 59 -4.45 -15.27 16.21
N GLN A 60 -4.63 -16.54 16.63
CA GLN A 60 -5.60 -16.91 17.67
C GLN A 60 -5.22 -16.35 19.04
N ASP A 61 -3.94 -16.41 19.42
CA ASP A 61 -3.45 -15.80 20.66
C ASP A 61 -3.56 -14.27 20.62
N ARG A 62 -3.36 -13.62 19.46
CA ARG A 62 -3.64 -12.17 19.31
C ARG A 62 -5.12 -11.83 19.44
N LEU A 63 -6.03 -12.66 18.92
CA LEU A 63 -7.48 -12.49 19.06
C LEU A 63 -7.95 -12.60 20.52
N LEU A 64 -7.31 -13.48 21.30
CA LEU A 64 -7.54 -13.61 22.75
C LEU A 64 -6.84 -12.50 23.56
N ASN A 65 -5.69 -11.99 23.11
CA ASN A 65 -4.90 -10.99 23.83
C ASN A 65 -5.28 -9.52 23.50
N GLU A 66 -5.92 -9.25 22.34
CA GLU A 66 -6.53 -7.94 22.05
C GLU A 66 -7.70 -7.61 23.00
N HIS A 67 -8.27 -8.60 23.69
CA HIS A 67 -9.21 -8.36 24.79
C HIS A 67 -8.55 -7.89 26.09
N ARG A 68 -7.21 -7.78 26.17
CA ARG A 68 -6.52 -7.56 27.45
C ARG A 68 -5.41 -6.51 27.49
N VAL A 69 -5.05 -5.84 26.39
CA VAL A 69 -3.95 -4.86 26.43
C VAL A 69 -4.24 -3.59 25.62
N PHE A 70 -5.06 -2.71 26.19
CA PHE A 70 -4.91 -1.25 26.10
C PHE A 70 -5.30 -0.64 27.46
N PRO A 71 -4.37 -0.13 28.27
CA PRO A 71 -4.72 0.56 29.51
C PRO A 71 -5.03 2.05 29.23
N ALA A 72 -6.26 2.43 29.59
CA ALA A 72 -6.73 3.72 30.10
C ALA A 72 -6.71 4.99 29.22
N LEU A 73 -7.90 5.34 28.70
CA LEU A 73 -8.67 6.61 28.77
C LEU A 73 -9.64 6.58 27.56
N ALA A 74 -10.95 6.36 27.67
CA ALA A 74 -11.92 6.99 28.55
C ALA A 74 -13.04 6.04 28.99
N ALA A 75 -13.66 6.40 30.12
CA ALA A 75 -14.60 5.63 30.90
C ALA A 75 -15.87 5.21 30.14
N THR A 76 -16.21 3.93 30.26
CA THR A 76 -17.58 3.43 30.13
C THR A 76 -18.43 4.04 31.24
N ARG A 77 -19.01 5.19 30.97
CA ARG A 77 -20.21 5.63 31.68
C ARG A 77 -21.40 5.02 30.93
N ASN A 78 -21.96 3.94 31.49
CA ASN A 78 -23.37 3.67 31.31
C ASN A 78 -24.11 4.92 31.80
N LEU A 79 -24.53 5.76 30.88
CA LEU A 79 -25.41 6.88 31.14
C LEU A 79 -26.73 6.57 30.45
N ASP A 80 -27.76 6.55 31.28
CA ASP A 80 -29.15 6.60 30.88
C ASP A 80 -29.34 7.59 29.72
N ILE A 81 -30.10 7.16 28.72
CA ILE A 81 -30.35 7.86 27.46
C ILE A 81 -31.17 9.12 27.76
N PHE A 82 -30.48 10.20 28.12
CA PHE A 82 -30.88 11.55 27.72
C PHE A 82 -30.33 11.76 26.30
N PRO A 83 -31.11 12.29 25.34
CA PRO A 83 -30.57 12.60 24.02
C PRO A 83 -29.58 13.77 24.17
N GLY A 84 -28.30 13.42 24.34
CA GLY A 84 -27.20 14.36 24.26
C GLY A 84 -27.19 15.02 22.87
N SER A 85 -26.58 16.19 22.79
CA SER A 85 -26.31 16.85 21.52
C SER A 85 -25.66 15.86 20.55
N PRO A 86 -26.05 15.84 19.26
CA PRO A 86 -25.49 14.89 18.30
C PRO A 86 -23.96 15.00 18.29
N SER A 87 -23.27 13.86 18.30
CA SER A 87 -21.83 13.76 18.23
C SER A 87 -21.39 13.24 16.84
N PRO A 88 -20.18 13.59 16.36
CA PRO A 88 -19.62 13.02 15.13
C PRO A 88 -19.63 11.48 15.13
N SER A 89 -19.30 10.86 16.27
CA SER A 89 -19.30 9.39 16.38
C SER A 89 -20.70 8.80 16.22
N ASP A 90 -21.74 9.45 16.74
CA ASP A 90 -23.13 9.01 16.55
C ASP A 90 -23.62 9.22 15.11
N THR A 91 -23.26 10.34 14.49
CA THR A 91 -23.52 10.58 13.05
C THR A 91 -22.89 9.49 12.19
N ILE A 92 -21.66 9.04 12.48
CA ILE A 92 -21.01 7.98 11.71
C ILE A 92 -21.68 6.62 11.93
N LYS A 93 -22.04 6.26 13.18
CA LYS A 93 -22.81 5.04 13.44
C LYS A 93 -24.12 5.04 12.65
N GLN A 94 -24.80 6.18 12.64
CA GLN A 94 -26.02 6.38 11.90
C GLN A 94 -25.82 6.27 10.39
N PHE A 95 -24.75 6.86 9.86
CA PHE A 95 -24.36 6.75 8.46
C PHE A 95 -24.18 5.29 8.01
N TYR A 96 -23.42 4.48 8.76
CA TYR A 96 -23.25 3.05 8.44
C TYR A 96 -24.54 2.25 8.64
N ARG A 97 -25.39 2.63 9.61
CA ARG A 97 -26.73 2.04 9.77
C ARG A 97 -27.57 2.26 8.51
N CYS A 98 -27.64 3.49 8.02
CA CYS A 98 -28.35 3.82 6.79
C CYS A 98 -27.86 3.02 5.59
N ILE A 99 -26.54 2.83 5.44
CA ILE A 99 -25.96 1.99 4.37
C ILE A 99 -26.40 0.53 4.52
N ASN A 100 -26.27 -0.04 5.72
CA ASN A 100 -26.65 -1.43 5.99
C ASN A 100 -28.15 -1.71 5.78
N GLU A 101 -28.99 -0.75 6.11
CA GLU A 101 -30.45 -0.79 5.92
C GLU A 101 -30.86 -0.38 4.50
N LYS A 102 -29.92 0.06 3.66
CA LYS A 102 -30.15 0.59 2.30
C LYS A 102 -31.11 1.78 2.29
N ASN A 103 -31.13 2.54 3.38
CA ASN A 103 -31.99 3.72 3.52
C ASN A 103 -31.30 4.95 2.93
N LEU A 104 -31.29 5.04 1.59
CA LEU A 104 -30.66 6.14 0.86
C LEU A 104 -31.30 7.51 1.16
N LYS A 105 -32.57 7.53 1.59
CA LYS A 105 -33.26 8.77 1.97
C LYS A 105 -32.65 9.35 3.25
N GLN A 106 -32.55 8.54 4.31
CA GLN A 106 -31.89 9.00 5.56
C GLN A 106 -30.40 9.23 5.36
N LEU A 107 -29.72 8.41 4.56
CA LEU A 107 -28.30 8.61 4.25
C LEU A 107 -28.02 10.00 3.67
N ARG A 108 -28.89 10.46 2.76
CA ARG A 108 -28.81 11.79 2.14
C ARG A 108 -28.83 12.93 3.15
N ASP A 109 -29.53 12.78 4.26
CA ASP A 109 -29.66 13.82 5.30
C ASP A 109 -28.38 13.99 6.14
N HIS A 110 -27.47 13.01 6.08
CA HIS A 110 -26.18 13.04 6.79
C HIS A 110 -25.03 13.56 5.93
N ILE A 111 -25.27 13.93 4.67
CA ILE A 111 -24.24 14.29 3.69
C ILE A 111 -24.43 15.75 3.25
N SER A 112 -23.36 16.55 3.36
CA SER A 112 -23.37 17.95 2.94
C SER A 112 -23.56 18.08 1.41
N GLU A 113 -24.06 19.23 0.94
CA GLU A 113 -24.23 19.47 -0.50
C GLU A 113 -22.89 19.45 -1.25
N ASP A 114 -21.84 19.99 -0.63
CA ASP A 114 -20.47 20.08 -1.13
C ASP A 114 -19.57 18.89 -0.73
N CYS A 115 -20.17 17.75 -0.33
CA CYS A 115 -19.43 16.65 0.28
C CYS A 115 -18.28 16.14 -0.60
N TYR A 116 -17.13 15.87 0.01
CA TYR A 116 -15.93 15.37 -0.66
C TYR A 116 -15.54 14.00 -0.10
N ILE A 117 -15.52 12.96 -0.94
CA ILE A 117 -15.10 11.62 -0.51
C ILE A 117 -13.88 11.19 -1.31
N GLU A 118 -12.77 10.97 -0.59
CA GLU A 118 -11.58 10.34 -1.12
C GLU A 118 -11.60 8.85 -0.74
N GLU A 119 -12.04 8.01 -1.67
CA GLU A 119 -11.91 6.56 -1.54
C GLU A 119 -10.66 6.12 -2.32
N CYS A 120 -9.69 5.54 -1.60
CA CYS A 120 -8.33 5.33 -2.12
C CYS A 120 -8.21 4.25 -3.21
N SER A 121 -9.30 3.59 -3.59
CA SER A 121 -9.35 2.64 -4.70
C SER A 121 -9.72 3.34 -6.02
N PHE A 122 -10.27 4.57 -5.99
CA PHE A 122 -10.52 5.38 -7.18
C PHE A 122 -9.40 6.40 -7.45
N HIS A 123 -9.18 6.71 -8.72
CA HIS A 123 -8.17 7.71 -9.12
C HIS A 123 -8.59 9.16 -8.85
N THR A 124 -9.90 9.42 -8.83
CA THR A 124 -10.49 10.73 -8.60
C THR A 124 -11.42 10.68 -7.40
N PRO A 125 -11.35 11.65 -6.48
CA PRO A 125 -12.32 11.77 -5.40
C PRO A 125 -13.74 12.00 -5.93
N LEU A 126 -14.73 11.56 -5.17
CA LEU A 126 -16.15 11.83 -5.42
C LEU A 126 -16.47 13.23 -4.89
N GLN A 127 -17.12 14.07 -5.70
CA GLN A 127 -17.36 15.47 -5.37
C GLN A 127 -18.84 15.85 -5.46
N GLY A 128 -19.34 16.42 -4.37
CA GLY A 128 -20.70 16.87 -4.22
C GLY A 128 -21.68 15.73 -3.91
N LYS A 129 -22.77 16.09 -3.25
CA LYS A 129 -23.77 15.14 -2.75
C LYS A 129 -24.36 14.23 -3.81
N LYS A 130 -24.54 14.72 -5.04
CA LYS A 130 -25.11 13.93 -6.15
C LYS A 130 -24.24 12.74 -6.51
N GLU A 131 -22.94 12.98 -6.70
CA GLU A 131 -21.98 11.93 -7.05
C GLU A 131 -21.80 10.94 -5.89
N VAL A 132 -21.63 11.48 -4.67
CA VAL A 132 -21.53 10.69 -3.44
C VAL A 132 -22.75 9.77 -3.26
N MET A 133 -23.97 10.28 -3.44
CA MET A 133 -25.18 9.47 -3.31
C MET A 133 -25.29 8.42 -4.42
N SER A 134 -24.85 8.71 -5.65
CA SER A 134 -24.82 7.72 -6.73
C SER A 134 -23.85 6.57 -6.43
N PHE A 135 -22.70 6.88 -5.83
CA PHE A 135 -21.77 5.86 -5.35
C PHE A 135 -22.42 4.97 -4.28
N PHE A 136 -23.09 5.55 -3.27
CA PHE A 136 -23.74 4.76 -2.23
C PHE A 136 -24.93 3.94 -2.74
N GLU A 137 -25.64 4.41 -3.75
CA GLU A 137 -26.65 3.64 -4.45
C GLU A 137 -26.04 2.39 -5.12
N GLN A 138 -24.95 2.55 -5.87
CA GLN A 138 -24.24 1.43 -6.48
C GLN A 138 -23.66 0.46 -5.43
N LEU A 139 -23.08 1.00 -4.35
CA LEU A 139 -22.53 0.21 -3.26
C LEU A 139 -23.62 -0.64 -2.59
N THR A 140 -24.74 -0.02 -2.21
CA THR A 140 -25.84 -0.71 -1.53
C THR A 140 -26.52 -1.75 -2.44
N ALA A 141 -26.58 -1.50 -3.75
CA ALA A 141 -27.00 -2.49 -4.74
C ALA A 141 -26.03 -3.68 -4.80
N GLY A 142 -24.72 -3.42 -4.89
CA GLY A 142 -23.67 -4.45 -4.93
C GLY A 142 -23.56 -5.28 -3.65
N MET A 143 -23.85 -4.69 -2.49
CA MET A 143 -23.93 -5.40 -1.21
C MET A 143 -25.07 -6.44 -1.18
N GLY A 144 -26.14 -6.23 -1.95
CA GLY A 144 -27.31 -7.08 -1.91
C GLY A 144 -27.90 -7.20 -0.50
N GLN A 145 -28.70 -8.24 -0.23
CA GLN A 145 -29.45 -8.30 1.03
C GLN A 145 -28.62 -8.69 2.26
N ASN A 146 -27.53 -9.41 2.05
CA ASN A 146 -26.86 -10.17 3.11
C ASN A 146 -25.53 -9.55 3.57
N VAL A 147 -24.99 -8.59 2.81
CA VAL A 147 -23.71 -7.95 3.14
C VAL A 147 -23.95 -6.71 3.99
N LYS A 148 -23.20 -6.57 5.07
CA LYS A 148 -23.26 -5.42 5.98
C LYS A 148 -21.87 -4.99 6.43
N PHE A 149 -21.71 -3.70 6.68
CA PHE A 149 -20.59 -3.14 7.43
C PHE A 149 -20.78 -3.41 8.93
N ILE A 150 -19.76 -3.93 9.58
CA ILE A 150 -19.69 -4.08 11.03
C ILE A 150 -18.61 -3.15 11.56
N LEU A 151 -19.02 -2.20 12.39
CA LEU A 151 -18.11 -1.28 13.06
C LEU A 151 -17.43 -2.00 14.22
N ARG A 152 -16.10 -1.95 14.26
CA ARG A 152 -15.30 -2.45 15.39
C ARG A 152 -15.04 -1.37 16.41
N HIS A 153 -14.50 -0.24 15.94
CA HIS A 153 -14.17 0.91 16.77
C HIS A 153 -14.62 2.17 16.06
N VAL A 154 -15.23 3.07 16.82
CA VAL A 154 -15.51 4.44 16.40
C VAL A 154 -14.80 5.33 17.40
N CYS A 155 -13.93 6.19 16.89
CA CYS A 155 -13.15 7.15 17.67
C CYS A 155 -13.60 8.54 17.28
N GLU A 156 -13.72 9.42 18.26
CA GLU A 156 -14.00 10.84 18.05
C GLU A 156 -12.72 11.64 18.31
N GLY A 157 -12.44 12.59 17.42
CA GLY A 157 -11.31 13.50 17.53
C GLY A 157 -11.78 14.93 17.78
N ASP A 158 -10.84 15.86 17.72
CA ASP A 158 -11.13 17.28 17.84
C ASP A 158 -11.88 17.80 16.59
N GLU A 159 -12.42 19.02 16.66
CA GLU A 159 -12.96 19.75 15.51
C GLU A 159 -14.03 19.01 14.69
N LEU A 160 -14.92 18.26 15.36
CA LEU A 160 -15.98 17.46 14.72
C LEU A 160 -15.43 16.38 13.77
N THR A 161 -14.25 15.85 14.07
CA THR A 161 -13.69 14.71 13.34
C THR A 161 -14.01 13.40 14.03
N ALA A 162 -14.11 12.32 13.25
CA ALA A 162 -14.21 10.99 13.81
C ALA A 162 -13.73 9.94 12.81
N ALA A 163 -13.34 8.78 13.33
CA ALA A 163 -12.81 7.66 12.56
C ALA A 163 -13.53 6.37 12.91
N ALA A 164 -13.71 5.50 11.92
CA ALA A 164 -14.34 4.21 12.10
C ALA A 164 -13.50 3.10 11.47
N ASN A 165 -13.19 2.08 12.25
CA ASN A 165 -12.68 0.80 11.76
C ASN A 165 -13.85 -0.15 11.53
N TRP A 166 -13.89 -0.78 10.37
CA TRP A 166 -14.96 -1.68 9.99
C TRP A 166 -14.44 -2.90 9.24
N HIS A 167 -15.28 -3.93 9.15
CA HIS A 167 -15.15 -5.02 8.19
C HIS A 167 -16.52 -5.33 7.59
N MET A 168 -16.56 -6.04 6.47
CA MET A 168 -17.83 -6.48 5.88
C MET A 168 -18.15 -7.91 6.29
N GLU A 169 -19.42 -8.20 6.55
CA GLU A 169 -19.92 -9.53 6.83
C GLU A 169 -21.01 -9.93 5.84
N TRP A 170 -20.98 -11.18 5.40
CA TRP A 170 -22.09 -11.83 4.70
C TRP A 170 -22.75 -12.84 5.63
N LYS A 171 -24.03 -12.66 5.95
CA LYS A 171 -24.78 -13.53 6.89
C LYS A 171 -24.01 -13.79 8.19
N ASN A 172 -23.52 -12.73 8.83
CA ASN A 172 -22.74 -12.76 10.08
C ASN A 172 -21.40 -13.50 9.98
N LYS A 173 -20.87 -13.69 8.77
CA LYS A 173 -19.53 -14.23 8.53
C LYS A 173 -18.66 -13.16 7.89
N GLN A 174 -17.53 -12.85 8.53
CA GLN A 174 -16.57 -11.88 8.01
C GLN A 174 -16.08 -12.29 6.61
N ILE A 175 -16.18 -11.36 5.67
CA ILE A 175 -15.66 -11.53 4.31
C ILE A 175 -14.14 -11.27 4.34
N PRO A 176 -13.30 -12.20 3.87
CA PRO A 176 -11.86 -11.98 3.81
C PRO A 176 -11.49 -10.73 3.01
N PHE A 177 -10.46 -10.02 3.45
CA PHE A 177 -9.91 -8.84 2.76
C PHE A 177 -10.88 -7.67 2.57
N THR A 178 -11.86 -7.52 3.47
CA THR A 178 -12.84 -6.41 3.46
C THR A 178 -12.75 -5.54 4.70
N ARG A 179 -11.60 -5.52 5.39
CA ARG A 179 -11.37 -4.57 6.47
C ARG A 179 -11.19 -3.19 5.87
N GLY A 180 -11.62 -2.16 6.58
CA GLY A 180 -11.41 -0.79 6.16
C GLY A 180 -11.36 0.17 7.34
N CYS A 181 -10.88 1.36 7.03
CA CYS A 181 -10.86 2.50 7.94
C CYS A 181 -11.44 3.70 7.20
N SER A 182 -12.28 4.47 7.88
CA SER A 182 -12.87 5.67 7.33
C SER A 182 -12.69 6.81 8.31
N PHE A 183 -12.11 7.90 7.84
CA PHE A 183 -11.94 9.15 8.57
C PHE A 183 -12.96 10.16 8.05
N PHE A 184 -13.60 10.87 8.96
CA PHE A 184 -14.65 11.82 8.63
C PHE A 184 -14.33 13.18 9.25
N GLU A 185 -14.53 14.22 8.44
CA GLU A 185 -14.61 15.60 8.87
C GLU A 185 -16.06 16.03 8.75
N CYS A 186 -16.67 16.42 9.86
CA CYS A 186 -18.07 16.84 9.91
C CYS A 186 -18.18 18.35 10.10
N SER A 187 -19.35 18.90 9.76
CA SER A 187 -19.73 20.27 10.08
C SER A 187 -21.05 20.28 10.84
N LYS A 188 -21.27 21.36 11.59
CA LYS A 188 -22.55 21.62 12.25
C LYS A 188 -23.42 22.48 11.35
N GLU A 189 -24.56 21.95 10.94
CA GLU A 189 -25.60 22.68 10.22
C GLU A 189 -26.86 22.75 11.09
N GLY A 190 -27.07 23.90 11.73
CA GLY A 190 -28.11 24.07 12.74
C GLY A 190 -27.87 23.16 13.95
N GLU A 191 -28.82 22.28 14.23
CA GLU A 191 -28.71 21.30 15.31
C GLU A 191 -28.10 19.96 14.86
N LYS A 192 -27.86 19.77 13.57
CA LYS A 192 -27.36 18.51 13.01
C LYS A 192 -25.86 18.55 12.78
N ILE A 193 -25.22 17.40 12.96
CA ILE A 193 -23.86 17.15 12.48
C ILE A 193 -23.97 16.38 11.17
N ILE A 194 -23.34 16.92 10.13
CA ILE A 194 -23.34 16.35 8.79
C ILE A 194 -21.92 16.08 8.32
N ILE A 195 -21.76 15.09 7.45
CA ILE A 195 -20.47 14.69 6.89
C ILE A 195 -20.12 15.62 5.74
N LYS A 196 -19.00 16.34 5.89
CA LYS A 196 -18.47 17.24 4.87
C LYS A 196 -17.38 16.57 4.04
N LYS A 197 -16.54 15.78 4.69
CA LYS A 197 -15.49 15.03 4.02
C LYS A 197 -15.31 13.64 4.62
N ALA A 198 -15.00 12.67 3.76
CA ALA A 198 -14.60 11.34 4.19
C ALA A 198 -13.36 10.87 3.43
N GLN A 199 -12.41 10.28 4.13
CA GLN A 199 -11.30 9.55 3.54
C GLN A 199 -11.45 8.07 3.89
N ILE A 200 -11.51 7.21 2.88
CA ILE A 200 -11.83 5.79 3.03
C ILE A 200 -10.66 4.96 2.50
N VAL A 201 -10.08 4.15 3.37
CA VAL A 201 -8.99 3.23 3.06
C VAL A 201 -9.48 1.81 3.23
N ILE A 202 -9.39 1.01 2.17
CA ILE A 202 -9.83 -0.38 2.16
C ILE A 202 -8.62 -1.30 2.09
N GLU A 203 -8.72 -2.42 2.78
CA GLU A 203 -7.74 -3.49 2.73
C GLU A 203 -7.58 -4.01 1.29
N SER A 204 -6.35 -4.01 0.75
CA SER A 204 -6.11 -4.59 -0.57
C SER A 204 -6.34 -6.11 -0.55
N PRO A 205 -7.02 -6.68 -1.58
CA PRO A 205 -7.15 -8.13 -1.72
C PRO A 205 -5.81 -8.79 -2.04
N ILE A 206 -4.86 -8.05 -2.61
CA ILE A 206 -3.49 -8.50 -2.85
C ILE A 206 -2.64 -8.11 -1.64
N LYS A 207 -1.82 -9.05 -1.16
CA LYS A 207 -0.95 -8.84 0.01
C LYS A 207 0.53 -8.79 -0.38
N PRO A 208 1.01 -7.72 -1.03
CA PRO A 208 2.38 -7.66 -1.54
C PRO A 208 3.42 -7.30 -0.47
N GLY A 209 3.14 -7.51 0.84
CA GLY A 209 3.94 -6.94 1.94
C GLY A 209 5.45 -7.14 1.78
N THR A 210 5.90 -8.37 1.53
CA THR A 210 7.32 -8.65 1.30
C THR A 210 7.89 -7.97 0.05
N LEU A 211 7.11 -7.92 -1.03
CA LEU A 211 7.51 -7.27 -2.28
C LEU A 211 7.65 -5.76 -2.08
N VAL A 212 6.67 -5.12 -1.43
CA VAL A 212 6.68 -3.69 -1.12
C VAL A 212 7.88 -3.33 -0.25
N LEU A 213 8.17 -4.12 0.79
CA LEU A 213 9.35 -3.90 1.63
C LEU A 213 10.66 -4.07 0.86
N SER A 214 10.74 -5.05 -0.04
CA SER A 214 11.90 -5.24 -0.90
C SER A 214 12.08 -4.06 -1.87
N MET A 215 11.00 -3.58 -2.48
CA MET A 215 11.02 -2.41 -3.37
C MET A 215 11.44 -1.16 -2.61
N LEU A 216 10.86 -0.92 -1.43
CA LEU A 216 11.23 0.19 -0.57
C LEU A 216 12.73 0.15 -0.25
N LYS A 217 13.26 -1.00 0.18
CA LYS A 217 14.69 -1.16 0.44
C LYS A 217 15.55 -0.82 -0.78
N THR A 218 15.17 -1.30 -1.97
CA THR A 218 15.89 -1.01 -3.22
C THR A 218 15.84 0.48 -3.55
N VAL A 219 14.67 1.11 -3.47
CA VAL A 219 14.50 2.54 -3.76
C VAL A 219 15.27 3.40 -2.77
N THR A 220 15.18 3.09 -1.47
CA THR A 220 15.95 3.77 -0.42
C THR A 220 17.45 3.62 -0.66
N SER A 221 17.94 2.41 -0.92
CA SER A 221 19.37 2.20 -1.22
C SER A 221 19.84 2.96 -2.47
N LEU A 222 18.98 3.12 -3.48
CA LEU A 222 19.28 3.91 -4.67
C LEU A 222 19.32 5.42 -4.34
N PHE A 223 18.35 5.90 -3.57
CA PHE A 223 18.27 7.30 -3.16
C PHE A 223 19.45 7.68 -2.28
N ASP A 224 19.83 6.83 -1.33
CA ASP A 224 20.99 7.02 -0.46
C ASP A 224 22.30 7.00 -1.25
N GLY A 225 22.39 6.20 -2.31
CA GLY A 225 23.54 6.19 -3.22
C GLY A 225 23.67 7.45 -4.08
N PHE A 226 22.56 8.14 -4.38
CA PHE A 226 22.50 9.31 -5.26
C PHE A 226 21.61 10.43 -4.70
N PRO A 227 21.92 10.99 -3.52
CA PRO A 227 21.00 11.84 -2.76
C PRO A 227 20.61 13.12 -3.51
N LYS A 228 21.56 13.77 -4.21
CA LYS A 228 21.26 14.98 -5.01
C LYS A 228 20.27 14.70 -6.15
N ILE A 229 20.39 13.55 -6.80
CA ILE A 229 19.48 13.14 -7.89
C ILE A 229 18.11 12.78 -7.29
N ALA A 230 18.09 12.09 -6.15
CA ALA A 230 16.86 11.75 -5.44
C ALA A 230 16.10 13.01 -4.98
N GLU A 231 16.77 13.99 -4.37
CA GLU A 231 16.16 15.27 -3.98
C GLU A 231 15.58 16.01 -5.19
N TRP A 232 16.32 16.05 -6.30
CA TRP A 232 15.84 16.67 -7.53
C TRP A 232 14.62 15.93 -8.10
N PHE A 233 14.65 14.59 -8.10
CA PHE A 233 13.55 13.74 -8.52
C PHE A 233 12.30 13.95 -7.65
N LEU A 234 12.44 14.01 -6.33
CA LEU A 234 11.32 14.22 -5.41
C LEU A 234 10.72 15.63 -5.52
N LYS A 235 11.54 16.65 -5.80
CA LYS A 235 11.06 18.02 -6.01
C LYS A 235 10.34 18.21 -7.35
N SER A 236 10.74 17.48 -8.39
CA SER A 236 10.25 17.72 -9.75
C SER A 236 10.23 16.44 -10.60
N PRO A 237 9.41 15.43 -10.23
CA PRO A 237 9.47 14.11 -10.83
C PRO A 237 9.19 14.14 -12.33
N HIS A 238 8.23 14.95 -12.78
CA HIS A 238 7.87 15.06 -14.20
C HIS A 238 9.03 15.58 -15.08
N ILE A 239 9.84 16.49 -14.56
CA ILE A 239 10.98 17.06 -15.30
C ILE A 239 12.08 15.99 -15.43
N VAL A 240 12.40 15.31 -14.33
CA VAL A 240 13.41 14.24 -14.32
C VAL A 240 12.97 13.08 -15.20
N LEU A 241 11.72 12.65 -15.13
CA LEU A 241 11.18 11.60 -15.99
C LEU A 241 11.21 11.98 -17.47
N ARG A 242 10.86 13.23 -17.82
CA ARG A 242 10.95 13.73 -19.20
C ARG A 242 12.40 13.74 -19.70
N TRP A 243 13.35 14.12 -18.84
CA TRP A 243 14.77 14.11 -19.17
C TRP A 243 15.31 12.68 -19.34
N LEU A 244 14.97 11.77 -18.43
CA LEU A 244 15.30 10.34 -18.53
C LEU A 244 14.70 9.72 -19.79
N TRP A 245 13.46 10.08 -20.13
CA TRP A 245 12.81 9.63 -21.37
C TRP A 245 13.56 10.09 -22.61
N LYS A 246 14.03 11.35 -22.64
CA LYS A 246 14.87 11.85 -23.75
C LYS A 246 16.17 11.07 -23.89
N ILE A 247 16.83 10.75 -22.77
CA ILE A 247 18.05 9.94 -22.78
C ILE A 247 17.77 8.53 -23.26
N TYR A 248 16.69 7.92 -22.78
CA TYR A 248 16.24 6.61 -23.23
C TYR A 248 15.99 6.61 -24.74
N ALA A 249 15.24 7.59 -25.25
CA ALA A 249 14.94 7.71 -26.67
C ALA A 249 16.21 7.92 -27.53
N LEU A 250 17.18 8.68 -27.02
CA LEU A 250 18.42 8.97 -27.76
C LEU A 250 19.39 7.79 -27.78
N LEU A 251 19.55 7.09 -26.65
CA LEU A 251 20.63 6.10 -26.47
C LEU A 251 20.12 4.66 -26.45
N ILE A 252 19.02 4.40 -25.75
CA ILE A 252 18.56 3.03 -25.49
C ILE A 252 17.61 2.54 -26.57
N ALA A 253 16.71 3.39 -27.06
CA ALA A 253 15.75 3.02 -28.11
C ALA A 253 16.41 2.47 -29.39
N PRO A 254 17.44 3.09 -29.99
CA PRO A 254 18.07 2.54 -31.20
C PRO A 254 18.82 1.22 -30.93
N LEU A 255 19.41 1.07 -29.75
CA LEU A 255 20.05 -0.19 -29.33
C LEU A 255 19.03 -1.32 -29.18
N LEU A 256 17.89 -1.02 -28.54
CA LEU A 256 16.81 -1.98 -28.36
C LEU A 256 16.19 -2.37 -29.71
N GLU A 257 15.99 -1.41 -30.62
CA GLU A 257 15.47 -1.67 -31.96
C GLU A 257 16.44 -2.52 -32.80
N SER A 258 17.74 -2.22 -32.72
CA SER A 258 18.79 -3.03 -33.34
C SER A 258 18.80 -4.46 -32.77
N TYR A 259 18.71 -4.60 -31.46
CA TYR A 259 18.65 -5.89 -30.77
C TYR A 259 17.43 -6.71 -31.21
N LEU A 260 16.24 -6.10 -31.28
CA LEU A 260 15.02 -6.77 -31.75
C LEU A 260 15.14 -7.20 -33.22
N ARG A 261 15.74 -6.36 -34.09
CA ARG A 261 16.04 -6.73 -35.48
C ARG A 261 16.96 -7.95 -35.58
N LEU A 262 17.99 -8.02 -34.74
CA LEU A 262 18.90 -9.15 -34.68
C LEU A 262 18.18 -10.46 -34.31
N TRP A 263 17.30 -10.41 -33.30
CA TRP A 263 16.50 -11.57 -32.90
C TRP A 263 15.53 -12.03 -33.98
N ASN A 264 14.89 -11.10 -34.68
CA ASN A 264 14.02 -11.43 -35.80
C ASN A 264 14.79 -12.09 -36.96
N LEU A 265 16.02 -11.64 -37.23
CA LEU A 265 16.89 -12.29 -38.21
C LEU A 265 17.25 -13.72 -37.77
N ALA A 266 17.67 -13.89 -36.51
CA ALA A 266 18.00 -15.20 -35.95
C ALA A 266 16.81 -16.17 -36.02
N ALA A 267 15.60 -15.70 -35.69
CA ALA A 267 14.38 -16.51 -35.78
C ALA A 267 14.08 -16.96 -37.22
N ARG A 268 14.30 -16.09 -38.23
CA ARG A 268 14.13 -16.45 -39.65
C ARG A 268 15.16 -17.50 -40.09
N ILE A 269 16.42 -17.33 -39.71
CA ILE A 269 17.49 -18.30 -40.03
C ILE A 269 17.16 -19.67 -39.41
N LEU A 270 16.76 -19.68 -38.14
CA LEU A 270 16.30 -20.90 -37.46
C LEU A 270 15.09 -21.54 -38.15
N GLY A 271 14.12 -20.73 -38.60
CA GLY A 271 12.97 -21.20 -39.35
C GLY A 271 13.35 -21.85 -40.70
N HIS A 272 14.26 -21.24 -41.45
CA HIS A 272 14.77 -21.84 -42.70
C HIS A 272 15.58 -23.11 -42.45
N ALA A 273 16.45 -23.13 -41.44
CA ALA A 273 17.20 -24.32 -41.06
C ALA A 273 16.26 -25.47 -40.67
N TYR A 274 15.22 -25.18 -39.88
CA TYR A 274 14.16 -26.15 -39.53
C TYR A 274 13.43 -26.67 -40.78
N TYR A 275 13.06 -25.79 -41.71
CA TYR A 275 12.41 -26.18 -42.96
C TYR A 275 13.29 -27.09 -43.84
N ILE A 276 14.58 -26.77 -43.99
CA ILE A 276 15.54 -27.59 -44.73
C ILE A 276 15.71 -28.96 -44.05
N LEU A 277 15.76 -28.99 -42.72
CA LEU A 277 15.88 -30.24 -41.96
C LEU A 277 14.63 -31.12 -42.12
N LEU A 278 13.43 -30.52 -42.13
CA LEU A 278 12.19 -31.23 -42.46
C LEU A 278 12.17 -31.73 -43.90
N TYR A 279 12.64 -30.92 -44.86
CA TYR A 279 12.66 -31.28 -46.27
C TYR A 279 13.62 -32.43 -46.54
N THR A 280 14.83 -32.37 -45.98
CA THR A 280 15.82 -33.46 -46.07
C THR A 280 15.34 -34.72 -45.37
N ALA A 281 14.77 -34.62 -44.15
CA ALA A 281 14.15 -35.76 -43.50
C ALA A 281 13.05 -36.40 -44.38
N LYS A 282 12.14 -35.60 -44.93
CA LYS A 282 11.13 -36.11 -45.87
C LYS A 282 11.74 -36.78 -47.10
N PHE A 283 12.80 -36.23 -47.67
CA PHE A 283 13.47 -36.81 -48.83
C PHE A 283 14.08 -38.18 -48.51
N PHE A 284 14.79 -38.32 -47.37
CA PHE A 284 15.41 -39.57 -46.97
C PHE A 284 14.43 -40.64 -46.43
N PHE A 285 13.28 -40.23 -45.88
CA PHE A 285 12.29 -41.15 -45.30
C PHE A 285 11.07 -41.45 -46.19
N ASN A 286 10.97 -40.91 -47.42
CA ASN A 286 9.91 -41.21 -48.40
C ASN A 286 10.39 -42.03 -49.63
N GLU A 287 11.62 -42.56 -49.64
CA GLU A 287 12.15 -43.40 -50.74
C GLU A 287 11.99 -44.92 -50.52
N GLU A 288 11.05 -45.36 -49.67
CA GLU A 288 10.53 -46.75 -49.64
C GLU A 288 9.15 -46.86 -50.29
#